data_AF-A0A353VEZ9-F1
#
_entry.id   AF-A0A353VEZ9-F1
#
_cell.length_a   1.000
_cell.length_b   1.000
_cell.length_c   1.000
_cell.angle_alpha   90.00
_cell.angle_beta   90.00
_cell.angle_gamma   90.00
#
_symmetry.space_group_name_H-M   'P 1'
#
loop_
_entity.id
_entity.type
_entity.pdbx_description
1 polymer ?
#
loop_
_entity_poly.entity_id
_entity_poly.type
_entity_poly.pdbx_seq_one_letter_code
_entity_poly.pdbx_strand_id
1 'polypeptide(L)'
;MAAVTALVALLALLLAAAGAGAAEPRVPPADWLLGQVRALSAPEMEGRGSGTPGADRAARAIADELRAAGLRTHLQPFPVPTGIRLGPVNTLAALGPAPRSLALGRDFAPLPVSADGAVEGDIVFAGYGITAPALGWDDYAGLDVRDKVVLVLGGDPRPADPGTPFRRPEAYHYSERSHKIINAREHGARAILLVAHPGAPGETLPPLSGIAQPWAIAALVVTRATADGLLAPAGARLADLAEAIDRPLRPRGRALAGVRVRLEVSLVRERGTAVNVVGVLPGTDPRLAHEAVLVGAHYDHLGRGGEGSLAPDQVGAVHPGADDNA
;
A
#
# COMPACT_ATOMS: atom_id res chain seq x y z
N MET A 1 32.19 65.02 -41.39
CA MET A 1 30.79 64.53 -41.54
C MET A 1 30.68 63.01 -41.48
N ALA A 2 31.48 62.23 -42.20
CA ALA A 2 31.37 60.76 -42.23
C ALA A 2 31.50 60.03 -40.88
N ALA A 3 32.33 60.53 -39.96
CA ALA A 3 32.51 59.93 -38.64
C ALA A 3 31.29 60.10 -37.71
N VAL A 4 30.53 61.18 -37.88
CA VAL A 4 29.32 61.45 -37.08
C VAL A 4 28.17 60.56 -37.55
N THR A 5 28.05 60.33 -38.86
CA THR A 5 27.04 59.42 -39.43
C THR A 5 27.28 57.95 -39.04
N ALA A 6 28.55 57.51 -38.98
CA ALA A 6 28.88 56.15 -38.54
C ALA A 6 28.59 55.92 -37.04
N LEU A 7 28.84 56.91 -36.19
CA LEU A 7 28.55 56.83 -34.76
C LEU A 7 27.04 56.79 -34.48
N VAL A 8 26.24 57.57 -35.20
CA VAL A 8 24.78 57.57 -35.09
C VAL A 8 24.18 56.24 -35.58
N ALA A 9 24.72 55.65 -36.64
CA ALA A 9 24.28 54.34 -37.14
C ALA A 9 24.62 53.20 -36.15
N LEU A 10 25.80 53.26 -35.50
CA LEU A 10 26.20 52.28 -34.48
C LEU A 10 25.36 52.42 -33.20
N LEU A 11 25.05 53.65 -32.78
CA LEU A 11 24.17 53.90 -31.63
C LEU A 11 22.74 53.44 -31.90
N ALA A 12 22.24 53.62 -33.12
CA ALA A 12 20.93 53.14 -33.54
C ALA A 12 20.85 51.60 -33.59
N LEU A 13 21.93 50.91 -34.00
CA LEU A 13 22.01 49.44 -33.93
C LEU A 13 22.09 48.93 -32.48
N LEU A 14 22.81 49.62 -31.61
CA LEU A 14 22.91 49.26 -30.19
C LEU A 14 21.59 49.51 -29.43
N LEU A 15 20.85 50.56 -29.79
CA LEU A 15 19.52 50.84 -29.25
C LEU A 15 18.46 49.87 -29.80
N ALA A 16 18.59 49.39 -31.04
CA ALA A 16 17.73 48.34 -31.59
C ALA A 16 17.99 46.97 -30.92
N ALA A 17 19.24 46.68 -30.52
CA ALA A 17 19.59 45.47 -29.78
C ALA A 17 19.17 45.53 -28.29
N ALA A 18 19.12 46.71 -27.69
CA ALA A 18 18.66 46.92 -26.31
C ALA A 18 17.13 46.86 -26.15
N GLY A 19 16.38 46.90 -27.26
CA GLY A 19 14.92 46.85 -27.30
C GLY A 19 14.31 45.45 -27.42
N ALA A 20 15.13 44.39 -27.51
CA ALA A 20 14.65 43.02 -27.37
C ALA A 20 14.36 42.75 -25.89
N GLY A 21 13.34 43.44 -25.35
CA GLY A 21 12.78 43.11 -24.06
C GLY A 21 12.45 41.63 -24.05
N ALA A 22 12.92 40.93 -23.02
CA ALA A 22 12.54 39.53 -22.81
C ALA A 22 11.03 39.46 -22.97
N ALA A 23 10.56 38.68 -23.95
CA ALA A 23 9.14 38.51 -24.17
C ALA A 23 8.52 38.15 -22.83
N GLU A 24 7.52 38.92 -22.39
CA GLU A 24 6.85 38.62 -21.13
C GLU A 24 6.44 37.15 -21.15
N PRO A 25 6.68 36.39 -20.06
CA PRO A 25 6.29 34.99 -20.02
C PRO A 25 4.79 34.91 -20.30
N ARG A 26 4.46 34.41 -21.49
CA ARG A 26 3.07 34.22 -21.90
C ARG A 26 2.56 33.01 -21.14
N VAL A 27 1.81 33.27 -20.07
CA VAL A 27 1.00 32.23 -19.43
C VAL A 27 0.11 31.62 -20.51
N PRO A 28 0.07 30.28 -20.64
CA PRO A 28 -0.83 29.65 -21.60
C PRO A 28 -2.27 30.13 -21.38
N PRO A 29 -3.03 30.41 -22.46
CA PRO A 29 -4.43 30.79 -22.36
C PRO A 29 -5.25 29.79 -21.54
N ALA A 30 -6.26 30.27 -20.80
CA ALA A 30 -7.06 29.42 -19.90
C ALA A 30 -7.80 28.29 -20.65
N ASP A 31 -8.21 28.53 -21.88
CA ASP A 31 -8.81 27.53 -22.77
C ASP A 31 -7.82 26.44 -23.17
N TRP A 32 -6.55 26.79 -23.37
CA TRP A 32 -5.49 25.80 -23.58
C TRP A 32 -5.29 24.93 -22.33
N LEU A 33 -5.19 25.55 -21.14
CA LEU A 33 -5.04 24.82 -19.88
C LEU A 33 -6.21 23.85 -19.64
N LEU A 34 -7.45 24.31 -19.87
CA LEU A 34 -8.64 23.46 -19.77
C LEU A 34 -8.65 22.35 -20.82
N GLY A 35 -8.11 22.59 -22.02
CA GLY A 35 -7.90 21.59 -23.05
C GLY A 35 -6.98 20.45 -22.58
N GLN A 36 -5.88 20.78 -21.92
CA GLN A 36 -4.95 19.79 -21.34
C GLN A 36 -5.62 18.96 -20.24
N VAL A 37 -6.37 19.62 -19.34
CA VAL A 37 -7.14 18.92 -18.30
C VAL A 37 -8.11 17.93 -18.94
N ARG A 38 -8.90 18.37 -19.93
CA ARG A 38 -9.87 17.51 -20.64
C ARG A 38 -9.20 16.33 -21.35
N ALA A 39 -8.06 16.56 -22.00
CA ALA A 39 -7.33 15.51 -22.69
C ALA A 39 -6.81 14.45 -21.72
N LEU A 40 -6.22 14.87 -20.59
CA LEU A 40 -5.70 13.95 -19.59
C LEU A 40 -6.83 13.27 -18.80
N SER A 41 -7.97 13.93 -18.58
CA SER A 41 -9.13 13.36 -17.89
C SER A 41 -10.11 12.62 -18.82
N ALA A 42 -9.78 12.45 -20.10
CA ALA A 42 -10.67 11.83 -21.07
C ALA A 42 -10.93 10.35 -20.73
N PRO A 43 -12.10 9.78 -21.08
CA PRO A 43 -12.39 8.36 -20.88
C PRO A 43 -11.32 7.43 -21.47
N GLU A 44 -10.72 7.84 -22.59
CA GLU A 44 -9.64 7.14 -23.25
C GLU A 44 -8.38 7.09 -22.39
N MET A 45 -8.22 7.91 -21.35
CA MET A 45 -7.07 7.82 -20.44
C MET A 45 -7.29 6.80 -19.32
N GLU A 46 -8.47 6.16 -19.24
CA GLU A 46 -8.80 5.09 -18.30
C GLU A 46 -8.43 5.41 -16.84
N GLY A 47 -8.52 6.69 -16.46
CA GLY A 47 -8.16 7.19 -15.13
C GLY A 47 -6.67 7.15 -14.79
N ARG A 48 -5.79 6.84 -15.74
CA ARG A 48 -4.32 6.96 -15.61
C ARG A 48 -3.74 6.18 -14.43
N GLY A 49 -4.27 4.99 -14.13
CA GLY A 49 -3.71 4.11 -13.12
C GLY A 49 -2.24 3.82 -13.40
N SER A 50 -1.37 3.94 -12.40
CA SER A 50 0.06 3.64 -12.54
C SER A 50 0.29 2.26 -13.17
N GLY A 51 1.12 2.18 -14.21
CA GLY A 51 1.39 0.92 -14.94
C GLY A 51 0.30 0.43 -15.89
N THR A 52 -0.74 1.24 -16.15
CA THR A 52 -1.83 0.90 -17.08
C THR A 52 -1.64 1.52 -18.47
N PRO A 53 -2.31 0.98 -19.52
CA PRO A 53 -2.30 1.58 -20.86
C PRO A 53 -2.78 3.05 -20.89
N GLY A 54 -3.68 3.41 -19.98
CA GLY A 54 -4.16 4.79 -19.81
C GLY A 54 -3.07 5.76 -19.37
N ALA A 55 -2.25 5.34 -18.38
CA ALA A 55 -1.09 6.11 -17.96
C ALA A 55 -0.03 6.23 -19.07
N ASP A 56 0.16 5.20 -19.89
CA ASP A 56 1.08 5.27 -21.04
C ASP A 56 0.63 6.29 -22.10
N ARG A 57 -0.69 6.38 -22.35
CA ARG A 57 -1.26 7.40 -23.25
C ARG A 57 -1.07 8.80 -22.69
N ALA A 58 -1.31 9.00 -21.40
CA ALA A 58 -1.05 10.27 -20.72
C ALA A 58 0.44 10.67 -20.80
N ALA A 59 1.35 9.74 -20.51
CA ALA A 59 2.79 9.99 -20.59
C ALA A 59 3.23 10.41 -22.00
N ARG A 60 2.68 9.77 -23.04
CA ARG A 60 2.95 10.16 -24.44
C ARG A 60 2.43 11.56 -24.76
N ALA A 61 1.19 11.87 -24.36
CA ALA A 61 0.61 13.20 -24.57
C ALA A 61 1.43 14.31 -23.89
N ILE A 62 1.86 14.09 -22.63
CA ILE A 62 2.73 15.02 -21.91
C ILE A 62 4.08 15.16 -22.61
N ALA A 63 4.67 14.06 -23.06
CA ALA A 63 5.94 14.08 -23.77
C ALA A 63 5.87 14.88 -25.08
N ASP A 64 4.76 14.75 -25.81
CA ASP A 64 4.52 15.49 -27.05
C ASP A 64 4.36 17.00 -26.77
N GLU A 65 3.66 17.39 -25.71
CA GLU A 65 3.53 18.79 -25.31
C GLU A 65 4.88 19.40 -24.91
N LEU A 66 5.69 18.68 -24.13
CA LEU A 66 7.04 19.15 -23.76
C LEU A 66 7.94 19.32 -25.00
N ARG A 67 7.82 18.42 -26.00
CA ARG A 67 8.54 18.56 -27.28
C ARG A 67 8.05 19.75 -28.08
N ALA A 68 6.74 19.97 -28.14
CA ALA A 68 6.14 21.12 -28.82
C ALA A 68 6.58 22.45 -28.18
N ALA A 69 6.80 22.46 -26.86
CA ALA A 69 7.38 23.58 -26.13
C ALA A 69 8.91 23.75 -26.34
N GLY A 70 9.55 22.89 -27.14
CA GLY A 70 10.98 22.97 -27.47
C GLY A 70 11.92 22.33 -26.46
N LEU A 71 11.40 21.51 -25.53
CA LEU A 71 12.22 20.84 -24.52
C LEU A 71 12.86 19.56 -25.07
N ARG A 72 14.02 19.20 -24.50
CA ARG A 72 14.63 17.88 -24.72
C ARG A 72 13.90 16.86 -23.85
N THR A 73 13.03 16.08 -24.46
CA THR A 73 12.14 15.15 -23.73
C THR A 73 12.73 13.75 -23.63
N HIS A 74 12.71 13.19 -22.42
CA HIS A 74 13.14 11.84 -22.08
C HIS A 74 12.03 11.07 -21.36
N LEU A 75 11.87 9.80 -21.70
CA LEU A 75 11.00 8.87 -20.98
C LEU A 75 11.88 7.97 -20.11
N GLN A 76 11.61 7.94 -18.81
CA GLN A 76 12.30 7.09 -17.85
C GLN A 76 11.33 6.02 -17.33
N PRO A 77 11.33 4.80 -17.90
CA PRO A 77 10.48 3.71 -17.44
C PRO A 77 10.99 3.12 -16.13
N PHE A 78 10.08 2.73 -15.25
CA PHE A 78 10.39 2.00 -14.01
C PHE A 78 9.25 1.04 -13.63
N PRO A 79 9.57 -0.10 -12.98
CA PRO A 79 8.56 -1.07 -12.60
C PRO A 79 7.73 -0.56 -11.42
N VAL A 80 6.42 -0.78 -11.47
CA VAL A 80 5.48 -0.47 -10.38
C VAL A 80 4.60 -1.69 -10.08
N PRO A 81 4.21 -1.91 -8.82
CA PRO A 81 3.21 -2.92 -8.51
C PRO A 81 1.84 -2.47 -9.04
N THR A 82 1.10 -3.36 -9.69
CA THR A 82 -0.21 -3.05 -10.30
C THR A 82 -1.35 -3.90 -9.77
N GLY A 83 -1.04 -4.92 -8.99
CA GLY A 83 -2.05 -5.81 -8.45
C GLY A 83 -1.45 -6.98 -7.70
N ILE A 84 -2.35 -7.78 -7.16
CA ILE A 84 -2.01 -9.02 -6.49
C ILE A 84 -3.13 -10.03 -6.70
N ARG A 85 -2.76 -11.28 -6.96
CA ARG A 85 -3.70 -12.38 -7.13
C ARG A 85 -3.15 -13.67 -6.55
N LEU A 86 -4.01 -14.65 -6.38
CA LEU A 86 -3.60 -15.98 -5.93
C LEU A 86 -2.67 -16.61 -6.98
N GLY A 87 -1.57 -17.15 -6.48
CA GLY A 87 -0.71 -18.07 -7.21
C GLY A 87 -1.25 -19.51 -7.18
N PRO A 88 -0.46 -20.47 -7.68
CA PRO A 88 -0.92 -21.84 -7.90
C PRO A 88 -1.25 -22.61 -6.62
N VAL A 89 -0.61 -22.29 -5.49
CA VAL A 89 -0.76 -23.06 -4.24
C VAL A 89 -1.09 -22.12 -3.09
N ASN A 90 -2.27 -22.31 -2.50
CA ASN A 90 -2.72 -21.60 -1.30
C ASN A 90 -3.50 -22.58 -0.43
N THR A 91 -2.85 -23.14 0.59
CA THR A 91 -3.40 -24.23 1.40
C THR A 91 -3.23 -23.95 2.90
N LEU A 92 -4.16 -24.49 3.68
CA LEU A 92 -4.07 -24.56 5.13
C LEU A 92 -4.68 -25.89 5.57
N ALA A 93 -3.97 -26.63 6.40
CA ALA A 93 -4.42 -27.91 6.93
C ALA A 93 -4.05 -28.06 8.40
N ALA A 94 -4.97 -28.62 9.18
CA ALA A 94 -4.65 -29.17 10.49
C ALA A 94 -3.93 -30.51 10.31
N LEU A 95 -2.85 -30.73 11.05
CA LEU A 95 -2.04 -31.95 10.97
C LEU A 95 -2.32 -32.98 12.07
N GLY A 96 -3.04 -32.61 13.12
CA GLY A 96 -3.39 -33.53 14.20
C GLY A 96 -4.25 -32.87 15.27
N PRO A 97 -4.89 -33.67 16.14
CA PRO A 97 -5.09 -35.12 16.10
C PRO A 97 -6.17 -35.56 15.07
N ALA A 98 -6.89 -34.62 14.46
CA ALA A 98 -7.84 -34.89 13.37
C ALA A 98 -7.41 -34.13 12.10
N PRO A 99 -6.57 -34.72 11.24
CA PRO A 99 -6.08 -34.05 10.05
C PRO A 99 -7.23 -33.65 9.13
N ARG A 100 -7.22 -32.40 8.66
CA ARG A 100 -8.20 -31.91 7.70
C ARG A 100 -7.66 -30.74 6.91
N SER A 101 -8.01 -30.69 5.63
CA SER A 101 -7.77 -29.52 4.79
C SER A 101 -8.85 -28.48 5.03
N LEU A 102 -8.45 -27.21 5.02
CA LEU A 102 -9.35 -26.06 5.13
C LEU A 102 -9.53 -25.45 3.73
N ALA A 103 -10.72 -24.95 3.46
CA ALA A 103 -11.11 -24.44 2.15
C ALA A 103 -10.79 -22.95 2.03
N LEU A 104 -9.97 -22.59 1.03
CA LEU A 104 -9.67 -21.20 0.70
C LEU A 104 -10.95 -20.43 0.37
N GLY A 105 -11.08 -19.21 0.89
CA GLY A 105 -12.24 -18.34 0.69
C GLY A 105 -13.46 -18.69 1.55
N ARG A 106 -13.46 -19.84 2.25
CA ARG A 106 -14.49 -20.22 3.23
C ARG A 106 -13.94 -20.28 4.65
N ASP A 107 -12.82 -20.96 4.83
CA ASP A 107 -12.22 -21.23 6.13
C ASP A 107 -11.04 -20.27 6.41
N PHE A 108 -10.31 -19.88 5.37
CA PHE A 108 -9.18 -18.97 5.46
C PHE A 108 -8.96 -18.16 4.17
N ALA A 109 -8.21 -17.06 4.27
CA ALA A 109 -7.71 -16.30 3.13
C ALA A 109 -6.31 -15.72 3.42
N PRO A 110 -5.36 -15.73 2.46
CA PRO A 110 -4.08 -15.07 2.60
C PRO A 110 -4.24 -13.55 2.54
N LEU A 111 -3.39 -12.84 3.29
CA LEU A 111 -3.32 -11.38 3.24
C LEU A 111 -2.35 -10.90 2.14
N PRO A 112 -2.59 -9.72 1.53
CA PRO A 112 -1.68 -9.16 0.52
C PRO A 112 -0.22 -8.99 0.96
N VAL A 113 0.00 -8.82 2.26
CA VAL A 113 1.31 -8.66 2.91
C VAL A 113 1.99 -9.99 3.26
N SER A 114 1.33 -11.12 3.01
CA SER A 114 1.91 -12.44 3.28
C SER A 114 3.17 -12.65 2.45
N ALA A 115 4.18 -13.26 3.09
CA ALA A 115 5.27 -13.90 2.39
C ALA A 115 4.79 -15.20 1.72
N ASP A 116 5.47 -15.56 0.64
CA ASP A 116 5.27 -16.84 -0.04
C ASP A 116 6.05 -17.95 0.67
N GLY A 117 5.58 -19.19 0.50
CA GLY A 117 6.26 -20.40 0.95
C GLY A 117 5.41 -21.27 1.88
N ALA A 118 5.97 -22.43 2.21
CA ALA A 118 5.37 -23.39 3.11
C ALA A 118 5.86 -23.21 4.54
N VAL A 119 4.94 -23.29 5.49
CA VAL A 119 5.22 -23.28 6.93
C VAL A 119 4.47 -24.43 7.56
N GLU A 120 5.17 -25.17 8.41
CA GLU A 120 4.58 -26.20 9.25
C GLU A 120 5.05 -25.99 10.68
N GLY A 121 4.13 -25.97 11.63
CA GLY A 121 4.48 -25.71 13.02
C GLY A 121 3.31 -25.84 13.97
N ASP A 122 3.66 -25.94 15.25
CA ASP A 122 2.69 -25.91 16.34
C ASP A 122 2.06 -24.53 16.45
N ILE A 123 0.80 -24.48 16.86
CA ILE A 123 0.11 -23.22 17.13
C ILE A 123 0.40 -22.74 18.54
N VAL A 124 0.83 -21.48 18.65
CA VAL A 124 0.86 -20.73 19.91
C VAL A 124 -0.21 -19.65 19.86
N PHE A 125 -1.10 -19.63 20.86
CA PHE A 125 -2.04 -18.52 21.00
C PHE A 125 -1.33 -17.34 21.66
N ALA A 126 -1.21 -16.23 20.95
CA ALA A 126 -0.50 -15.03 21.42
C ALA A 126 -1.47 -13.88 21.71
N GLY A 127 -2.66 -14.17 22.27
CA GLY A 127 -3.62 -13.14 22.67
C GLY A 127 -4.01 -12.20 21.54
N TYR A 128 -3.82 -10.91 21.72
CA TYR A 128 -4.00 -9.89 20.68
C TYR A 128 -2.72 -9.61 19.88
N GLY A 129 -1.61 -10.29 20.17
CA GLY A 129 -0.35 -10.11 19.47
C GLY A 129 0.26 -8.74 19.69
N ILE A 130 -0.02 -8.10 20.83
CA ILE A 130 0.42 -6.74 21.16
C ILE A 130 1.64 -6.80 22.08
N THR A 131 2.65 -6.00 21.77
CA THR A 131 3.75 -5.67 22.69
C THR A 131 3.77 -4.16 22.85
N ALA A 132 3.36 -3.68 24.02
CA ALA A 132 3.19 -2.27 24.35
C ALA A 132 3.81 -1.96 25.72
N PRO A 133 5.13 -1.74 25.79
CA PRO A 133 5.82 -1.46 27.06
C PRO A 133 5.25 -0.25 27.81
N ALA A 134 4.81 0.79 27.09
CA ALA A 134 4.19 1.98 27.68
C ALA A 134 2.86 1.68 28.40
N LEU A 135 2.21 0.56 28.09
CA LEU A 135 0.98 0.10 28.75
C LEU A 135 1.25 -1.05 29.73
N GLY A 136 2.51 -1.47 29.89
CA GLY A 136 2.87 -2.67 30.64
C GLY A 136 2.25 -3.95 30.08
N TRP A 137 2.03 -4.00 28.76
CA TRP A 137 1.37 -5.11 28.08
C TRP A 137 2.34 -5.83 27.14
N ASP A 138 2.39 -7.16 27.22
CA ASP A 138 3.12 -7.96 26.25
C ASP A 138 2.49 -9.36 26.13
N ASP A 139 1.85 -9.61 24.98
CA ASP A 139 1.25 -10.90 24.67
C ASP A 139 2.28 -12.00 24.36
N TYR A 140 3.52 -11.63 24.04
CA TYR A 140 4.60 -12.57 23.74
C TYR A 140 5.47 -12.91 24.94
N ALA A 141 5.29 -12.20 26.07
CA ALA A 141 6.07 -12.42 27.29
C ALA A 141 5.99 -13.88 27.75
N GLY A 142 7.14 -14.56 27.77
CA GLY A 142 7.26 -15.96 28.17
C GLY A 142 6.76 -16.98 27.15
N LEU A 143 6.40 -16.56 25.94
CA LEU A 143 6.01 -17.47 24.85
C LEU A 143 7.20 -17.82 23.96
N ASP A 144 7.35 -19.10 23.66
CA ASP A 144 8.25 -19.56 22.61
C ASP A 144 7.49 -19.66 21.28
N VAL A 145 7.62 -18.60 20.46
CA VAL A 145 6.98 -18.50 19.14
C VAL A 145 7.97 -18.61 17.98
N ARG A 146 9.27 -18.78 18.26
CA ARG A 146 10.31 -18.85 17.24
C ARG A 146 10.08 -20.08 16.36
N ASP A 147 10.05 -19.87 15.05
CA ASP A 147 9.79 -20.90 14.05
C ASP A 147 8.39 -21.55 14.13
N LYS A 148 7.44 -20.91 14.81
CA LYS A 148 6.08 -21.43 15.01
C LYS A 148 5.01 -20.66 14.22
N VAL A 149 3.78 -21.15 14.32
CA VAL A 149 2.58 -20.48 13.84
C VAL A 149 1.88 -19.82 15.03
N VAL A 150 1.60 -18.52 14.96
CA VAL A 150 0.87 -17.83 16.03
C VAL A 150 -0.59 -17.61 15.64
N LEU A 151 -1.51 -17.86 16.57
CA LEU A 151 -2.93 -17.50 16.45
C LEU A 151 -3.18 -16.24 17.29
N VAL A 152 -3.73 -15.20 16.65
CA VAL A 152 -3.89 -13.86 17.23
C VAL A 152 -5.30 -13.32 17.00
N LEU A 153 -5.88 -12.71 18.04
CA LEU A 153 -7.14 -11.99 17.98
C LEU A 153 -6.98 -10.63 17.27
N GLY A 154 -7.92 -10.32 16.38
CA GLY A 154 -8.10 -8.99 15.82
C GLY A 154 -8.58 -7.98 16.87
N GLY A 155 -8.33 -6.68 16.63
CA GLY A 155 -8.73 -5.60 17.53
C GLY A 155 -7.81 -5.45 18.75
N ASP A 156 -8.37 -4.99 19.86
CA ASP A 156 -7.65 -4.72 21.12
C ASP A 156 -8.47 -5.24 22.33
N PRO A 157 -7.85 -5.44 23.50
CA PRO A 157 -8.55 -5.88 24.71
C PRO A 157 -9.66 -4.93 25.17
N ARG A 158 -10.82 -5.50 25.51
CA ARG A 158 -12.06 -4.79 25.92
C ARG A 158 -12.46 -3.65 24.97
N PRO A 159 -12.76 -3.93 23.70
CA PRO A 159 -12.98 -2.88 22.72
C PRO A 159 -14.23 -2.04 23.00
N ALA A 160 -15.20 -2.56 23.76
CA ALA A 160 -16.42 -1.84 24.14
C ALA A 160 -16.25 -0.94 25.39
N ASP A 161 -15.13 -1.06 26.12
CA ASP A 161 -14.86 -0.29 27.34
C ASP A 161 -14.09 0.99 26.96
N PRO A 162 -14.68 2.19 27.06
CA PRO A 162 -13.97 3.44 26.77
C PRO A 162 -12.83 3.72 27.77
N GLY A 163 -12.84 3.08 28.95
CA GLY A 163 -11.82 3.20 29.98
C GLY A 163 -10.59 2.30 29.79
N THR A 164 -10.60 1.41 28.79
CA THR A 164 -9.44 0.55 28.50
C THR A 164 -8.23 1.39 28.07
N PRO A 165 -7.00 1.07 28.49
CA PRO A 165 -5.79 1.79 28.07
C PRO A 165 -5.58 1.78 26.53
N PHE A 166 -6.20 0.83 25.82
CA PHE A 166 -6.15 0.73 24.36
C PHE A 166 -7.03 1.74 23.62
N ARG A 167 -7.84 2.53 24.33
CA ARG A 167 -8.64 3.63 23.74
C ARG A 167 -7.94 4.98 23.80
N ARG A 168 -6.70 5.02 24.31
CA ARG A 168 -5.85 6.22 24.24
C ARG A 168 -5.37 6.45 22.80
N PRO A 169 -5.28 7.70 22.33
CA PRO A 169 -4.85 8.00 20.96
C PRO A 169 -3.53 7.34 20.57
N GLU A 170 -2.58 7.28 21.50
CA GLU A 170 -1.26 6.71 21.27
C GLU A 170 -1.29 5.18 21.15
N ALA A 171 -2.39 4.54 21.53
CA ALA A 171 -2.55 3.08 21.57
C ALA A 171 -3.39 2.51 20.41
N TYR A 172 -4.06 3.34 19.60
CA TYR A 172 -4.95 2.84 18.54
C TYR A 172 -4.24 1.93 17.52
N HIS A 173 -2.98 2.23 17.21
CA HIS A 173 -2.19 1.46 16.26
C HIS A 173 -1.98 -0.01 16.67
N TYR A 174 -2.07 -0.35 17.97
CA TYR A 174 -1.96 -1.73 18.45
C TYR A 174 -3.12 -2.63 17.98
N SER A 175 -4.27 -2.03 17.66
CA SER A 175 -5.44 -2.75 17.14
C SER A 175 -5.27 -3.15 15.67
N GLU A 176 -4.35 -2.50 14.94
CA GLU A 176 -4.16 -2.67 13.52
C GLU A 176 -3.56 -4.05 13.19
N ARG A 177 -4.02 -4.65 12.10
CA ARG A 177 -3.47 -5.92 11.59
C ARG A 177 -1.98 -5.79 11.23
N SER A 178 -1.58 -4.63 10.71
CA SER A 178 -0.20 -4.28 10.38
C SER A 178 0.73 -4.49 11.56
N HIS A 179 0.39 -3.88 12.70
CA HIS A 179 1.13 -3.99 13.95
C HIS A 179 1.28 -5.46 14.37
N LYS A 180 0.18 -6.21 14.41
CA LYS A 180 0.16 -7.60 14.87
C LYS A 180 1.04 -8.53 14.02
N ILE A 181 0.98 -8.37 12.69
CA ILE A 181 1.75 -9.20 11.76
C ILE A 181 3.25 -8.91 11.88
N ILE A 182 3.62 -7.63 11.91
CA ILE A 182 5.02 -7.21 12.11
C ILE A 182 5.52 -7.68 13.48
N ASN A 183 4.72 -7.50 14.53
CA ASN A 183 5.12 -7.89 15.88
C ASN A 183 5.33 -9.42 15.99
N ALA A 184 4.47 -10.23 15.38
CA ALA A 184 4.67 -11.69 15.32
C ALA A 184 6.00 -12.08 14.66
N ARG A 185 6.34 -11.42 13.54
CA ARG A 185 7.61 -11.62 12.84
C ARG A 185 8.81 -11.24 13.72
N GLU A 186 8.77 -10.08 14.37
CA GLU A 186 9.87 -9.62 15.23
C GLU A 186 10.13 -10.58 16.40
N HIS A 187 9.10 -11.29 16.87
CA HIS A 187 9.23 -12.35 17.87
C HIS A 187 9.68 -13.71 17.31
N GLY A 188 9.86 -13.82 15.98
CA GLY A 188 10.39 -15.00 15.30
C GLY A 188 9.33 -15.99 14.80
N ALA A 189 8.05 -15.64 14.82
CA ALA A 189 7.01 -16.48 14.25
C ALA A 189 7.17 -16.57 12.72
N ARG A 190 6.92 -17.74 12.15
CA ARG A 190 7.01 -17.99 10.69
C ARG A 190 5.68 -17.83 9.99
N ALA A 191 4.59 -17.96 10.73
CA ALA A 191 3.27 -17.61 10.24
C ALA A 191 2.39 -17.02 11.35
N ILE A 192 1.41 -16.22 10.93
CA ILE A 192 0.35 -15.68 11.75
C ILE A 192 -1.02 -16.03 11.16
N LEU A 193 -1.89 -16.54 12.02
CA LEU A 193 -3.31 -16.72 11.79
C LEU A 193 -4.05 -15.64 12.57
N LEU A 194 -4.67 -14.70 11.87
CA LEU A 194 -5.52 -13.68 12.46
C LEU A 194 -6.97 -14.17 12.49
N VAL A 195 -7.64 -14.01 13.62
CA VAL A 195 -9.06 -14.36 13.77
C VAL A 195 -9.83 -13.19 14.37
N ALA A 196 -11.06 -12.98 13.91
CA ALA A 196 -11.93 -11.96 14.49
C ALA A 196 -12.21 -12.27 15.97
N HIS A 197 -12.28 -11.23 16.80
CA HIS A 197 -12.67 -11.36 18.19
C HIS A 197 -14.05 -12.04 18.31
N PRO A 198 -14.28 -12.96 19.26
CA PRO A 198 -15.58 -13.63 19.45
C PRO A 198 -16.76 -12.66 19.56
N GLY A 199 -16.57 -11.54 20.26
CA GLY A 199 -17.57 -10.47 20.41
C GLY A 199 -17.68 -9.48 19.24
N ALA A 200 -16.95 -9.68 18.14
CA ALA A 200 -17.10 -8.83 16.96
C ALA A 200 -18.47 -9.06 16.28
N PRO A 201 -19.13 -7.99 15.79
CA PRO A 201 -20.48 -8.08 15.23
C PRO A 201 -20.55 -8.94 13.96
N GLY A 202 -19.44 -9.11 13.26
CA GLY A 202 -19.32 -9.96 12.08
C GLY A 202 -17.90 -10.46 11.87
N GLU A 203 -17.75 -11.36 10.91
CA GLU A 203 -16.46 -11.76 10.38
C GLU A 203 -16.53 -11.85 8.87
N THR A 204 -15.46 -11.47 8.19
CA THR A 204 -15.35 -11.59 6.73
C THR A 204 -13.90 -11.86 6.40
N LEU A 205 -13.66 -12.82 5.51
CA LEU A 205 -12.34 -13.05 4.96
C LEU A 205 -12.03 -11.90 3.99
N PRO A 206 -10.89 -11.20 4.16
CA PRO A 206 -10.57 -10.06 3.32
C PRO A 206 -10.35 -10.53 1.87
N PRO A 207 -10.81 -9.76 0.87
CA PRO A 207 -10.44 -10.02 -0.51
C PRO A 207 -8.93 -9.82 -0.68
N LEU A 208 -8.35 -10.52 -1.65
CA LEU A 208 -6.97 -10.31 -2.06
C LEU A 208 -6.95 -9.22 -3.13
N SER A 209 -6.53 -8.02 -2.74
CA SER A 209 -6.45 -6.84 -3.61
C SER A 209 -5.28 -5.93 -3.22
N GLY A 210 -5.05 -4.89 -4.03
CA GLY A 210 -4.07 -3.85 -3.76
C GLY A 210 -2.66 -4.15 -4.29
N ILE A 211 -1.67 -3.40 -3.78
CA ILE A 211 -0.29 -3.38 -4.27
C ILE A 211 0.76 -3.62 -3.16
N ALA A 212 0.35 -4.27 -2.07
CA ALA A 212 1.16 -4.47 -0.87
C ALA A 212 2.46 -5.27 -1.13
N GLN A 213 3.50 -5.04 -0.30
CA GLN A 213 4.77 -5.80 -0.28
C GLN A 213 4.80 -6.86 0.83
N PRO A 214 5.57 -7.97 0.72
CA PRO A 214 5.54 -9.03 1.71
C PRO A 214 6.32 -8.61 2.95
N TRP A 215 5.81 -8.95 4.13
CA TRP A 215 6.47 -8.63 5.40
C TRP A 215 7.34 -9.77 5.95
N ALA A 216 7.78 -10.70 5.10
CA ALA A 216 8.64 -11.84 5.47
C ALA A 216 8.03 -12.81 6.52
N ILE A 217 6.71 -12.84 6.64
CA ILE A 217 5.94 -13.80 7.44
C ILE A 217 4.72 -14.26 6.65
N ALA A 218 4.36 -15.54 6.72
CA ALA A 218 3.12 -16.01 6.12
C ALA A 218 1.92 -15.53 6.94
N ALA A 219 0.96 -14.82 6.33
CA ALA A 219 -0.11 -14.16 7.06
C ALA A 219 -1.48 -14.53 6.46
N LEU A 220 -2.30 -15.22 7.26
CA LEU A 220 -3.65 -15.65 6.89
C LEU A 220 -4.67 -15.05 7.85
N VAL A 221 -5.88 -14.78 7.35
CA VAL A 221 -7.07 -14.64 8.18
C VAL A 221 -7.81 -15.98 8.18
N VAL A 222 -8.27 -16.42 9.35
CA VAL A 222 -9.12 -17.60 9.51
C VAL A 222 -10.46 -17.20 10.12
N THR A 223 -11.52 -17.93 9.80
CA THR A 223 -12.84 -17.73 10.44
C THR A 223 -12.83 -18.16 11.91
N ARG A 224 -13.74 -17.62 12.73
CA ARG A 224 -13.89 -18.05 14.14
C ARG A 224 -14.16 -19.56 14.24
N ALA A 225 -15.01 -20.08 13.37
CA ALA A 225 -15.30 -21.53 13.29
C ALA A 225 -14.04 -22.35 12.95
N THR A 226 -13.18 -21.85 12.06
CA THR A 226 -11.91 -22.50 11.74
C THR A 226 -10.97 -22.47 12.94
N ALA A 227 -10.81 -21.32 13.60
CA ALA A 227 -9.99 -21.18 14.80
C ALA A 227 -10.47 -22.13 15.91
N ASP A 228 -11.77 -22.14 16.25
CA ASP A 228 -12.33 -23.06 17.26
C ASP A 228 -12.06 -24.52 16.90
N GLY A 229 -12.21 -24.91 15.63
CA GLY A 229 -11.90 -26.27 15.22
C GLY A 229 -10.41 -26.62 15.26
N LEU A 230 -9.51 -25.65 15.10
CA LEU A 230 -8.06 -25.84 15.34
C LEU A 230 -7.75 -25.93 16.84
N LEU A 231 -8.48 -25.19 17.68
CA LEU A 231 -8.30 -25.13 19.14
C LEU A 231 -8.89 -26.34 19.88
N ALA A 232 -9.96 -26.94 19.34
CA ALA A 232 -10.73 -27.99 19.99
C ALA A 232 -9.90 -29.18 20.51
N PRO A 233 -8.87 -29.68 19.80
CA PRO A 233 -8.00 -30.74 20.30
C PRO A 233 -7.25 -30.43 21.61
N ALA A 234 -6.93 -29.16 21.85
CA ALA A 234 -6.31 -28.70 23.08
C ALA A 234 -7.34 -28.38 24.18
N GLY A 235 -8.62 -28.75 23.97
CA GLY A 235 -9.72 -28.41 24.88
C GLY A 235 -9.96 -26.91 25.03
N ALA A 236 -9.58 -26.12 24.02
CA ALA A 236 -9.69 -24.66 24.03
C ALA A 236 -10.82 -24.18 23.12
N ARG A 237 -11.45 -23.07 23.51
CA ARG A 237 -12.41 -22.32 22.68
C ARG A 237 -11.94 -20.87 22.59
N LEU A 238 -12.11 -20.26 21.42
CA LEU A 238 -11.70 -18.89 21.15
C LEU A 238 -12.35 -17.91 22.14
N ALA A 239 -13.63 -18.11 22.45
CA ALA A 239 -14.39 -17.32 23.42
C ALA A 239 -13.74 -17.35 24.82
N ASP A 240 -13.34 -18.52 25.31
CA ASP A 240 -12.72 -18.64 26.63
C ASP A 240 -11.32 -18.01 26.67
N LEU A 241 -10.56 -18.15 25.58
CA LEU A 241 -9.24 -17.53 25.45
C LEU A 241 -9.32 -16.00 25.43
N ALA A 242 -10.29 -15.45 24.70
CA ALA A 242 -10.54 -14.01 24.68
C ALA A 242 -11.01 -13.49 26.05
N GLU A 243 -12.00 -14.14 26.67
CA GLU A 243 -12.52 -13.76 27.99
C GLU A 243 -11.42 -13.82 29.07
N ALA A 244 -10.51 -14.79 28.98
CA ALA A 244 -9.38 -14.90 29.90
C ALA A 244 -8.42 -13.70 29.84
N ILE A 245 -8.38 -12.98 28.72
CA ILE A 245 -7.61 -11.74 28.52
C ILE A 245 -8.47 -10.55 28.93
N ASP A 246 -9.67 -10.43 28.35
CA ASP A 246 -10.53 -9.26 28.46
C ASP A 246 -11.01 -9.06 29.90
N ARG A 247 -11.55 -10.09 30.55
CA ARG A 247 -12.11 -9.94 31.90
C ARG A 247 -11.09 -9.44 32.93
N PRO A 248 -9.88 -10.01 33.05
CA PRO A 248 -8.88 -9.48 33.96
C PRO A 248 -7.99 -8.37 33.36
N LEU A 249 -8.13 -8.05 32.07
CA LEU A 249 -7.28 -7.11 31.33
C LEU A 249 -5.78 -7.42 31.51
N ARG A 250 -5.37 -8.63 31.11
CA ARG A 250 -3.96 -9.03 31.13
C ARG A 250 -3.63 -10.06 30.04
N PRO A 251 -2.40 -10.09 29.52
CA PRO A 251 -1.94 -11.12 28.60
C PRO A 251 -2.17 -12.54 29.15
N ARG A 252 -2.72 -13.42 28.31
CA ARG A 252 -2.95 -14.86 28.62
C ARG A 252 -2.59 -15.77 27.44
N GLY A 253 -1.59 -15.38 26.67
CA GLY A 253 -1.04 -16.24 25.62
C GLY A 253 -0.54 -17.57 26.19
N ARG A 254 -0.58 -18.62 25.37
CA ARG A 254 -0.12 -19.97 25.74
C ARG A 254 0.12 -20.84 24.50
N ALA A 255 1.04 -21.80 24.64
CA ALA A 255 1.16 -22.89 23.67
C ALA A 255 -0.09 -23.80 23.71
N LEU A 256 -0.46 -24.35 22.56
CA LEU A 256 -1.61 -25.25 22.43
C LEU A 256 -1.11 -26.65 22.10
N ALA A 257 -1.01 -27.49 23.13
CA ALA A 257 -0.49 -28.85 22.97
C ALA A 257 -1.31 -29.64 21.95
N GLY A 258 -0.62 -30.33 21.02
CA GLY A 258 -1.25 -31.19 20.02
C GLY A 258 -1.94 -30.46 18.87
N VAL A 259 -1.83 -29.13 18.78
CA VAL A 259 -2.40 -28.34 17.68
C VAL A 259 -1.28 -27.92 16.74
N ARG A 260 -1.23 -28.57 15.58
CA ARG A 260 -0.22 -28.33 14.54
C ARG A 260 -0.88 -28.09 13.19
N VAL A 261 -0.32 -27.19 12.41
CA VAL A 261 -0.81 -26.88 11.06
C VAL A 261 0.31 -26.92 10.03
N ARG A 262 -0.09 -27.15 8.78
CA ARG A 262 0.71 -26.85 7.59
C ARG A 262 -0.04 -25.84 6.77
N LEU A 263 0.67 -24.83 6.28
CA LEU A 263 0.16 -23.86 5.33
C LEU A 263 1.17 -23.64 4.23
N GLU A 264 0.68 -23.27 3.06
CA GLU A 264 1.49 -22.81 1.96
C GLU A 264 0.78 -21.64 1.31
N VAL A 265 1.52 -20.55 1.10
CA VAL A 265 1.02 -19.33 0.45
C VAL A 265 1.82 -19.09 -0.80
N SER A 266 1.13 -18.78 -1.89
CA SER A 266 1.73 -18.33 -3.12
C SER A 266 0.88 -17.20 -3.67
N LEU A 267 1.45 -15.98 -3.70
CA LEU A 267 0.80 -14.79 -4.23
C LEU A 267 1.57 -14.28 -5.45
N VAL A 268 0.86 -14.05 -6.55
CA VAL A 268 1.43 -13.39 -7.73
C VAL A 268 1.24 -11.90 -7.57
N ARG A 269 2.35 -11.19 -7.40
CA ARG A 269 2.40 -9.72 -7.34
C ARG A 269 2.62 -9.20 -8.75
N GLU A 270 1.59 -8.57 -9.29
CA GLU A 270 1.59 -8.08 -10.65
C GLU A 270 2.39 -6.79 -10.74
N ARG A 271 3.08 -6.61 -11.87
CA ARG A 271 3.90 -5.44 -12.13
C ARG A 271 3.56 -4.87 -13.50
N GLY A 272 3.46 -3.55 -13.54
CA GLY A 272 3.41 -2.76 -14.76
C GLY A 272 4.67 -1.91 -14.89
N THR A 273 4.70 -1.09 -15.93
CA THR A 273 5.74 -0.09 -16.14
C THR A 273 5.11 1.30 -16.05
N ALA A 274 5.55 2.11 -15.09
CA ALA A 274 5.26 3.53 -15.08
C ALA A 274 6.40 4.28 -15.78
N VAL A 275 6.15 5.54 -16.18
CA VAL A 275 7.10 6.31 -16.98
C VAL A 275 7.19 7.73 -16.43
N ASN A 276 8.35 8.13 -15.91
CA ASN A 276 8.58 9.56 -15.70
C ASN A 276 8.78 10.22 -17.06
N VAL A 277 8.11 11.35 -17.28
CA VAL A 277 8.30 12.18 -18.47
C VAL A 277 9.12 13.41 -18.07
N VAL A 278 10.31 13.54 -18.61
CA VAL A 278 11.26 14.60 -18.23
C VAL A 278 11.50 15.51 -19.42
N GLY A 279 11.19 16.80 -19.29
CA GLY A 279 11.56 17.83 -20.24
C GLY A 279 12.74 18.65 -19.73
N VAL A 280 13.80 18.78 -20.52
CA VAL A 280 15.00 19.55 -20.15
C VAL A 280 15.13 20.78 -21.03
N LEU A 281 15.20 21.96 -20.40
CA LEU A 281 15.63 23.22 -21.01
C LEU A 281 17.05 23.53 -20.53
N PRO A 282 18.09 23.39 -21.38
CA PRO A 282 19.45 23.75 -20.99
C PRO A 282 19.56 25.24 -20.66
N GLY A 283 20.16 25.55 -19.50
CA GLY A 283 20.50 26.92 -19.15
C GLY A 283 21.54 27.51 -20.10
N THR A 284 21.57 28.85 -20.20
CA THR A 284 22.49 29.58 -21.07
C THR A 284 23.74 30.10 -20.36
N ASP A 285 23.77 30.15 -19.02
CA ASP A 285 24.98 30.50 -18.23
C ASP A 285 25.88 29.26 -18.06
N PRO A 286 27.08 29.23 -18.68
CA PRO A 286 27.97 28.08 -18.59
C PRO A 286 28.44 27.78 -17.15
N ARG A 287 28.45 28.77 -16.25
CA ARG A 287 28.88 28.58 -14.85
C ARG A 287 27.85 27.81 -14.03
N LEU A 288 26.58 27.89 -14.43
CA LEU A 288 25.47 27.21 -13.77
C LEU A 288 25.01 25.97 -14.55
N ALA A 289 25.74 25.55 -15.58
CA ALA A 289 25.36 24.44 -16.46
C ALA A 289 25.21 23.09 -15.73
N HIS A 290 25.73 22.98 -14.51
CA HIS A 290 25.63 21.80 -13.64
C HIS A 290 24.52 21.92 -12.58
N GLU A 291 23.85 23.06 -12.50
CA GLU A 291 22.72 23.29 -11.59
C GLU A 291 21.40 23.06 -12.31
N ALA A 292 20.39 22.61 -11.58
CA ALA A 292 19.06 22.35 -12.11
C ALA A 292 17.98 22.89 -11.17
N VAL A 293 16.95 23.50 -11.75
CA VAL A 293 15.68 23.76 -11.06
C VAL A 293 14.70 22.68 -11.52
N LEU A 294 14.20 21.89 -10.58
CA LEU A 294 13.22 20.84 -10.87
C LEU A 294 11.81 21.34 -10.55
N VAL A 295 10.93 21.25 -11.54
CA VAL A 295 9.48 21.43 -11.37
C VAL A 295 8.82 20.11 -11.74
N GLY A 296 8.00 19.57 -10.85
CA GLY A 296 7.39 18.26 -11.02
C GLY A 296 5.93 18.24 -10.61
N ALA A 297 5.17 17.36 -11.25
CA ALA A 297 3.78 17.01 -10.92
C ALA A 297 3.58 15.52 -11.21
N HIS A 298 2.77 14.83 -10.41
CA HIS A 298 2.31 13.49 -10.78
C HIS A 298 1.24 13.63 -11.88
N TYR A 299 1.11 12.61 -12.72
CA TYR A 299 0.08 12.55 -13.75
C TYR A 299 -0.76 11.28 -13.66
N ASP A 300 -0.30 10.27 -12.92
CA ASP A 300 -1.09 9.10 -12.60
C ASP A 300 -2.21 9.46 -11.61
N HIS A 301 -3.27 8.66 -11.63
CA HIS A 301 -4.42 8.77 -10.75
C HIS A 301 -4.95 7.36 -10.44
N LEU A 302 -6.13 7.23 -9.84
CA LEU A 302 -6.71 5.97 -9.35
C LEU A 302 -7.05 4.95 -10.45
N GLY A 303 -7.04 5.32 -11.73
CA GLY A 303 -7.39 4.41 -12.82
C GLY A 303 -8.84 3.97 -12.73
N ARG A 304 -9.04 2.73 -12.26
CA ARG A 304 -10.36 2.12 -12.07
C ARG A 304 -10.82 2.04 -10.61
N GLY A 305 -10.21 2.85 -9.74
CA GLY A 305 -10.53 2.89 -8.31
C GLY A 305 -10.02 1.66 -7.57
N GLY A 306 -10.70 1.31 -6.48
CA GLY A 306 -10.32 0.20 -5.60
C GLY A 306 -9.85 0.67 -4.23
N GLU A 307 -8.86 -0.03 -3.66
CA GLU A 307 -8.31 0.27 -2.35
C GLU A 307 -7.66 1.66 -2.33
N GLY A 308 -8.13 2.55 -1.45
CA GLY A 308 -7.67 3.95 -1.35
C GLY A 308 -8.55 4.97 -2.09
N SER A 309 -9.53 4.53 -2.90
CA SER A 309 -10.53 5.43 -3.48
C SER A 309 -11.56 5.89 -2.45
N LEU A 310 -12.06 7.12 -2.57
CA LEU A 310 -13.17 7.62 -1.76
C LEU A 310 -14.56 7.17 -2.26
N ALA A 311 -14.64 6.45 -3.39
CA ALA A 311 -15.88 5.86 -3.92
C ALA A 311 -15.82 4.31 -3.93
N PRO A 312 -15.92 3.66 -2.75
CA PRO A 312 -15.77 2.21 -2.61
C PRO A 312 -16.88 1.39 -3.29
N ASP A 313 -17.98 2.01 -3.70
CA ASP A 313 -19.07 1.41 -4.46
C ASP A 313 -18.83 1.42 -5.99
N GLN A 314 -17.78 2.10 -6.46
CA GLN A 314 -17.47 2.28 -7.88
C GLN A 314 -16.25 1.49 -8.36
N VAL A 315 -15.82 0.47 -7.60
CA VAL A 315 -14.67 -0.38 -7.99
C VAL A 315 -14.85 -0.92 -9.41
N GLY A 316 -13.88 -0.65 -10.29
CA GLY A 316 -13.89 -1.04 -11.70
C GLY A 316 -14.37 0.05 -12.67
N ALA A 317 -15.08 1.07 -12.18
CA ALA A 317 -15.43 2.26 -12.95
C ALA A 317 -14.21 3.14 -13.17
N VAL A 318 -14.18 3.93 -14.23
CA VAL A 318 -13.08 4.87 -14.49
C VAL A 318 -13.20 6.06 -13.54
N HIS A 319 -12.13 6.36 -12.82
CA HIS A 319 -11.97 7.59 -12.03
C HIS A 319 -11.24 8.62 -12.90
N PRO A 320 -11.95 9.58 -13.52
CA PRO A 320 -11.30 10.62 -14.28
C PRO A 320 -10.49 11.47 -13.30
N GLY A 321 -9.16 11.48 -13.42
CA GLY A 321 -8.27 12.24 -12.54
C GLY A 321 -8.29 13.74 -12.79
N ALA A 322 -9.49 14.33 -12.87
CA ALA A 322 -9.70 15.79 -12.84
C ALA A 322 -9.88 16.30 -11.40
N ASP A 323 -10.18 15.40 -10.45
CA ASP A 323 -10.18 15.66 -9.01
C ASP A 323 -9.21 14.68 -8.34
N ASP A 324 -8.05 15.17 -7.90
CA ASP A 324 -7.04 14.36 -7.22
C ASP A 324 -7.50 13.85 -5.85
N ASN A 325 -8.62 14.36 -5.31
CA ASN A 325 -9.22 13.91 -4.06
C ASN A 325 -10.38 12.91 -4.25
N ALA A 326 -10.71 12.51 -5.48
CA ALA A 326 -11.81 11.58 -5.79
C ALA A 326 -11.37 10.10 -5.79
#